data_AF-G3NQP3-F1
#
_entry.id   AF-G3NQP3-F1
#
_cell.length_a   1.000
_cell.length_b   1.000
_cell.length_c   1.000
_cell.angle_alpha   90.00
_cell.angle_beta   90.00
_cell.angle_gamma   90.00
#
_symmetry.space_group_name_H-M   'P 1'
#
loop_
_entity.id
_entity.type
_entity.pdbx_description
1 polymer ?
#
loop_
_entity_poly.entity_id
_entity_poly.type
_entity_poly.pdbx_seq_one_letter_code
_entity_poly.pdbx_strand_id
1 'polypeptide(L)'
;METSPRTEFCLHSWGANSYGQLGQGHVEDLSEPRLADTAALKHTALRAVSGGGGHTAALSESGEVFVCGQNHRGQLGLGHNADVSTLQLCPSLNQRVTKVVCGWDFTLLLNDCGGILACGSNAYGQLGVGPNVSHSAELLLVESLGEPVVSVAAGLRHSLAVTDSGRVYQWGSGLYTHAKRALSPRPVPAHLRSTVPVLVPGLDQKTSHRVTAGSAHCVCLTGDGDLFLWGSNKRGQLTGTEPFLSTPTPVKRSLLGGEKVAGAWSGWTHVAAQTESGRVFTWGRGDYGQLGRRASTRQNPTCPSPAGGDQEARLPAEVAGLRGATQTGVSSPGAGTNTGCAETVRRATSASRSPSPESDLFSLAVVLDIRWQRAPQRPT
;
A
#
# COMPACT_ATOMS: atom_id res chain seq x y z
N MET A 1 43.69 10.09 -4.10
CA MET A 1 42.25 10.43 -4.20
C MET A 1 41.50 9.12 -4.18
N GLU A 2 41.06 8.68 -3.00
CA GLU A 2 40.14 7.55 -2.89
C GLU A 2 38.77 8.02 -3.41
N THR A 3 38.40 7.58 -4.60
CA THR A 3 37.05 7.74 -5.11
C THR A 3 36.18 6.71 -4.41
N SER A 4 35.61 7.07 -3.26
CA SER A 4 34.54 6.27 -2.66
C SER A 4 33.45 6.07 -3.73
N PRO A 5 32.97 4.83 -3.96
CA PRO A 5 31.94 4.58 -4.96
C PRO A 5 30.70 5.40 -4.58
N ARG A 6 30.30 6.34 -5.46
CA ARG A 6 29.03 7.04 -5.30
C ARG A 6 27.92 6.03 -5.53
N THR A 7 27.16 5.73 -4.47
CA THR A 7 25.94 4.94 -4.58
C THR A 7 24.96 5.66 -5.50
N GLU A 8 24.67 5.08 -6.66
CA GLU A 8 23.68 5.61 -7.58
C GLU A 8 22.34 4.92 -7.32
N PHE A 9 21.31 5.72 -7.02
CA PHE A 9 19.95 5.24 -6.86
C PHE A 9 19.26 5.28 -8.22
N CYS A 10 18.74 4.14 -8.68
CA CYS A 10 18.00 4.08 -9.93
C CYS A 10 16.56 3.61 -9.67
N LEU A 11 15.59 4.31 -10.27
CA LEU A 11 14.17 3.95 -10.21
C LEU A 11 13.83 3.12 -11.44
N HIS A 12 13.41 1.87 -11.26
CA HIS A 12 12.80 1.09 -12.33
C HIS A 12 11.29 1.10 -12.16
N SER A 13 10.53 1.38 -13.22
CA SER A 13 9.07 1.32 -13.19
C SER A 13 8.49 0.49 -14.34
N TRP A 14 7.43 -0.26 -14.04
CA TRP A 14 6.70 -1.11 -15.00
C TRP A 14 5.26 -1.38 -14.53
N GLY A 15 4.45 -2.00 -15.37
CA GLY A 15 3.03 -2.27 -15.13
C GLY A 15 2.12 -1.41 -16.00
N ALA A 16 0.87 -1.20 -15.56
CA ALA A 16 -0.03 -0.34 -16.31
C ALA A 16 0.34 1.14 -16.15
N ASN A 17 0.09 1.88 -17.24
CA ASN A 17 0.58 3.23 -17.42
C ASN A 17 -0.44 4.13 -18.15
N SER A 18 -1.71 3.74 -18.20
CA SER A 18 -2.74 4.45 -18.98
C SER A 18 -2.91 5.93 -18.62
N TYR A 19 -2.38 6.38 -17.48
CA TYR A 19 -2.37 7.78 -17.04
C TYR A 19 -0.97 8.40 -16.95
N GLY A 20 0.08 7.67 -17.36
CA GLY A 20 1.46 8.11 -17.18
C GLY A 20 2.00 7.87 -15.77
N GLN A 21 1.37 6.99 -14.97
CA GLN A 21 1.76 6.71 -13.59
C GLN A 21 3.12 6.02 -13.43
N LEU A 22 3.76 5.58 -14.52
CA LEU A 22 5.16 5.12 -14.50
C LEU A 22 6.17 6.26 -14.50
N GLY A 23 5.74 7.50 -14.83
CA GLY A 23 6.60 8.68 -14.80
C GLY A 23 7.65 8.75 -15.91
N GLN A 24 7.51 7.94 -16.97
CA GLN A 24 8.50 7.81 -18.06
C GLN A 24 8.20 8.67 -19.30
N GLY A 25 7.24 9.60 -19.23
CA GLY A 25 6.89 10.52 -20.31
C GLY A 25 5.95 9.94 -21.39
N HIS A 26 5.47 8.70 -21.21
CA HIS A 26 4.51 8.05 -22.09
C HIS A 26 3.38 7.39 -21.28
N VAL A 27 2.33 6.92 -21.96
CA VAL A 27 1.15 6.27 -21.35
C VAL A 27 1.01 4.77 -21.70
N GLU A 28 2.01 4.22 -22.38
CA GLU A 28 2.04 2.80 -22.74
C GLU A 28 2.42 1.92 -21.54
N ASP A 29 1.69 0.83 -21.35
CA ASP A 29 1.96 -0.20 -20.35
C ASP A 29 3.32 -0.87 -20.61
N LEU A 30 4.04 -1.22 -19.54
CA LEU A 30 5.32 -1.90 -19.62
C LEU A 30 5.23 -3.26 -18.92
N SER A 31 5.53 -4.34 -19.64
CA SER A 31 5.53 -5.70 -19.06
C SER A 31 6.82 -6.05 -18.33
N GLU A 32 7.85 -5.23 -18.44
CA GLU A 32 9.18 -5.47 -17.87
C GLU A 32 9.72 -4.21 -17.19
N PRO A 33 10.50 -4.35 -16.10
CA PRO A 33 11.16 -3.24 -15.42
C PRO A 33 11.97 -2.39 -16.39
N ARG A 34 11.66 -1.08 -16.45
CA ARG A 34 12.41 -0.11 -17.24
C ARG A 34 12.93 1.01 -16.36
N LEU A 35 14.18 1.41 -16.58
CA LEU A 35 14.77 2.55 -15.90
C LEU A 35 13.96 3.83 -16.21
N ALA A 36 13.42 4.45 -15.17
CA ALA A 36 12.81 5.76 -15.22
C ALA A 36 13.91 6.83 -15.25
N ASP A 37 14.52 7.02 -16.42
CA ASP A 37 15.50 8.09 -16.64
C ASP A 37 14.77 9.44 -16.72
N THR A 38 14.48 10.01 -15.56
CA THR A 38 13.82 11.30 -15.44
C THR A 38 14.85 12.33 -14.98
N ALA A 39 14.90 13.47 -15.69
CA ALA A 39 15.78 14.58 -15.31
C ALA A 39 15.54 15.06 -13.87
N ALA A 40 14.31 14.91 -13.37
CA ALA A 40 13.91 15.24 -12.00
C ALA A 40 14.64 14.43 -10.92
N LEU A 41 15.16 13.23 -11.25
CA LEU A 41 15.80 12.33 -10.28
C LEU A 41 17.33 12.26 -10.40
N LYS A 42 17.96 13.00 -11.32
CA LYS A 42 19.39 12.86 -11.65
C LYS A 42 20.36 12.96 -10.46
N HIS A 43 19.96 13.58 -9.35
CA HIS A 43 20.75 13.69 -8.12
C HIS A 43 19.95 13.40 -6.85
N THR A 44 18.82 12.69 -6.98
CA THR A 44 17.87 12.51 -5.89
C THR A 44 17.82 11.05 -5.47
N ALA A 45 18.24 10.77 -4.24
CA ALA A 45 18.06 9.46 -3.64
C ALA A 45 16.60 9.28 -3.20
N LEU A 46 15.91 8.30 -3.79
CA LEU A 46 14.55 7.94 -3.39
C LEU A 46 14.55 6.98 -2.21
N ARG A 47 13.75 7.32 -1.20
CA ARG A 47 13.53 6.55 0.03
C ARG A 47 12.32 5.63 -0.06
N ALA A 48 11.23 6.09 -0.68
CA ALA A 48 9.98 5.35 -0.75
C ALA A 48 9.18 5.72 -2.00
N VAL A 49 8.33 4.80 -2.45
CA VAL A 49 7.36 5.04 -3.52
C VAL A 49 6.00 4.51 -3.07
N SER A 50 4.94 5.21 -3.46
CA SER A 50 3.55 4.83 -3.21
C SER A 50 2.75 4.98 -4.51
N GLY A 51 2.01 3.94 -4.87
CA GLY A 51 1.14 3.93 -6.04
C GLY A 51 -0.34 4.01 -5.64
N GLY A 52 -1.07 4.91 -6.27
CA GLY A 52 -2.53 5.05 -6.15
C GLY A 52 -3.27 4.57 -7.40
N GLY A 53 -4.58 4.73 -7.45
CA GLY A 53 -5.43 4.17 -8.51
C GLY A 53 -5.05 4.54 -9.95
N GLY A 54 -4.30 5.62 -10.16
CA GLY A 54 -3.76 6.01 -11.45
C GLY A 54 -2.59 6.98 -11.34
N HIS A 55 -1.94 7.07 -10.18
CA HIS A 55 -0.86 8.02 -9.92
C HIS A 55 0.22 7.39 -9.04
N THR A 56 1.40 8.01 -9.03
CA THR A 56 2.53 7.59 -8.22
C THR A 56 3.08 8.79 -7.49
N ALA A 57 3.50 8.58 -6.24
CA ALA A 57 4.27 9.53 -5.47
C ALA A 57 5.55 8.88 -4.96
N ALA A 58 6.69 9.53 -5.20
CA ALA A 58 8.00 9.11 -4.77
C ALA A 58 8.56 10.11 -3.74
N LEU A 59 9.07 9.61 -2.62
CA LEU A 59 9.66 10.38 -1.55
C LEU A 59 11.18 10.22 -1.60
N SER A 60 11.89 11.33 -1.58
CA SER A 60 13.36 11.38 -1.49
C SER A 60 13.86 11.32 -0.04
N GLU A 61 15.16 11.06 0.13
CA GLU A 61 15.84 11.16 1.44
C GLU A 61 15.89 12.61 1.98
N SER A 62 15.85 13.61 1.10
CA SER A 62 15.71 15.03 1.45
C SER A 62 14.29 15.41 1.89
N GLY A 63 13.30 14.51 1.74
CA GLY A 63 11.90 14.75 2.06
C GLY A 63 11.13 15.52 1.00
N GLU A 64 11.71 15.67 -0.20
CA GLU A 64 11.02 16.15 -1.40
C GLU A 64 10.12 15.04 -1.96
N VAL A 65 8.95 15.42 -2.48
CA VAL A 65 7.96 14.51 -3.04
C VAL A 65 7.84 14.74 -4.54
N PHE A 66 7.98 13.68 -5.32
CA PHE A 66 7.81 13.69 -6.77
C PHE A 66 6.54 12.93 -7.12
N VAL A 67 5.77 13.45 -8.07
CA VAL A 67 4.45 12.90 -8.42
C VAL A 67 4.28 12.76 -9.92
N CYS A 68 3.54 11.76 -10.36
CA CYS A 68 3.11 11.60 -11.74
C CYS A 68 1.81 10.80 -11.85
N GLY A 69 1.20 10.84 -13.03
CA GLY A 69 0.01 10.10 -13.40
C GLY A 69 -1.25 10.96 -13.49
N GLN A 70 -2.37 10.32 -13.20
CA GLN A 70 -3.71 10.88 -13.18
C GLN A 70 -3.84 11.98 -12.12
N ASN A 71 -4.48 13.09 -12.48
CA ASN A 71 -4.62 14.27 -11.63
C ASN A 71 -5.97 14.99 -11.73
N HIS A 72 -6.99 14.40 -12.36
CA HIS A 72 -8.29 15.08 -12.53
C HIS A 72 -8.99 15.48 -11.21
N ARG A 73 -8.61 14.92 -10.05
CA ARG A 73 -9.07 15.36 -8.71
C ARG A 73 -8.04 16.18 -7.95
N GLY A 74 -6.87 16.47 -8.53
CA GLY A 74 -5.79 17.16 -7.84
C GLY A 74 -4.93 16.23 -6.97
N GLN A 75 -5.00 14.90 -7.18
CA GLN A 75 -4.30 13.91 -6.35
C GLN A 75 -2.76 13.98 -6.38
N LEU A 76 -2.20 14.79 -7.29
CA LEU A 76 -0.76 15.06 -7.34
C LEU A 76 -0.34 16.25 -6.47
N GLY A 77 -1.27 17.09 -6.00
CA GLY A 77 -0.94 18.25 -5.17
C GLY A 77 -0.15 19.35 -5.88
N LEU A 78 -0.25 19.45 -7.21
CA LEU A 78 0.53 20.39 -8.05
C LEU A 78 -0.10 21.78 -8.20
N GLY A 79 -1.24 22.06 -7.56
CA GLY A 79 -2.00 23.30 -7.76
C GLY A 79 -2.83 23.34 -9.05
N HIS A 80 -2.86 22.24 -9.81
CA HIS A 80 -3.70 22.07 -11.00
C HIS A 80 -4.23 20.63 -11.11
N ASN A 81 -5.17 20.40 -12.03
CA ASN A 81 -5.84 19.10 -12.25
C ASN A 81 -5.42 18.39 -13.55
N ALA A 82 -4.42 18.90 -14.28
CA ALA A 82 -3.88 18.24 -15.47
C ALA A 82 -3.02 17.01 -15.09
N ASP A 83 -3.23 15.89 -15.80
CA ASP A 83 -2.41 14.68 -15.72
C ASP A 83 -0.97 14.96 -16.14
N VAL A 84 0.02 14.29 -15.54
CA VAL A 84 1.44 14.48 -15.88
C VAL A 84 2.15 13.13 -16.04
N SER A 85 2.75 12.87 -17.20
CA SER A 85 3.37 11.57 -17.51
C SER A 85 4.84 11.46 -17.10
N THR A 86 5.44 12.55 -16.62
CA THR A 86 6.81 12.61 -16.08
C THR A 86 6.75 12.94 -14.59
N LEU A 87 7.71 12.44 -13.81
CA LEU A 87 7.85 12.86 -12.41
C LEU A 87 8.06 14.37 -12.30
N GLN A 88 7.22 15.02 -11.52
CA GLN A 88 7.28 16.44 -11.21
C GLN A 88 7.44 16.63 -9.70
N LEU A 89 8.24 17.62 -9.31
CA LEU A 89 8.38 18.00 -7.91
C LEU A 89 7.06 18.62 -7.41
N CYS A 90 6.51 18.05 -6.35
CA CYS A 90 5.38 18.63 -5.64
C CYS A 90 5.82 19.97 -5.01
N PRO A 91 5.03 21.06 -5.13
CA PRO A 91 5.40 22.38 -4.63
C PRO A 91 5.89 22.37 -3.18
N SER A 92 6.90 23.21 -2.91
CA SER A 92 7.65 23.23 -1.66
C SER A 92 6.74 23.25 -0.43
N LEU A 93 6.89 22.22 0.38
CA LEU A 93 6.32 22.13 1.69
C LEU A 93 7.20 22.88 2.67
N ASN A 94 6.61 23.66 3.57
CA ASN A 94 7.36 24.34 4.64
C ASN A 94 8.03 23.36 5.63
N GLN A 95 7.79 22.05 5.48
CA GLN A 95 8.23 20.99 6.37
C GLN A 95 8.67 19.77 5.55
N ARG A 96 9.59 18.98 6.12
CA ARG A 96 10.12 17.78 5.48
C ARG A 96 9.08 16.67 5.51
N VAL A 97 8.84 16.02 4.38
CA VAL A 97 7.97 14.82 4.32
C VAL A 97 8.74 13.59 4.78
N THR A 98 8.12 12.79 5.64
CA THR A 98 8.66 11.55 6.19
C THR A 98 7.98 10.31 5.64
N LYS A 99 6.72 10.42 5.19
CA LYS A 99 5.97 9.33 4.56
C LYS A 99 4.95 9.87 3.54
N VAL A 100 4.82 9.16 2.42
CA VAL A 100 3.78 9.39 1.42
C VAL A 100 2.95 8.12 1.25
N VAL A 101 1.64 8.26 1.19
CA VAL A 101 0.71 7.17 0.89
C VAL A 101 -0.36 7.64 -0.09
N CYS A 102 -0.63 6.80 -1.09
CA CYS A 102 -1.57 7.06 -2.17
C CYS A 102 -2.78 6.14 -2.00
N GLY A 103 -3.96 6.72 -1.98
CA GLY A 103 -5.20 5.98 -2.12
C GLY A 103 -5.59 5.85 -3.59
N TRP A 104 -6.88 5.64 -3.87
CA TRP A 104 -7.33 5.50 -5.26
C TRP A 104 -7.16 6.79 -6.05
N ASP A 105 -7.69 7.89 -5.53
CA ASP A 105 -7.76 9.20 -6.20
C ASP A 105 -7.35 10.34 -5.26
N PHE A 106 -6.50 10.05 -4.27
CA PHE A 106 -5.99 11.00 -3.29
C PHE A 106 -4.63 10.59 -2.74
N THR A 107 -3.90 11.57 -2.18
CA THR A 107 -2.57 11.40 -1.58
C THR A 107 -2.56 11.99 -0.18
N LEU A 108 -1.88 11.31 0.75
CA LEU A 108 -1.55 11.85 2.08
C LEU A 108 -0.03 11.93 2.24
N LEU A 109 0.43 13.05 2.79
CA LEU A 109 1.81 13.32 3.15
C LEU A 109 1.89 13.49 4.67
N LEU A 110 2.78 12.76 5.31
CA LEU A 110 3.13 12.93 6.72
C LEU A 110 4.44 13.72 6.80
N ASN A 111 4.45 14.82 7.55
CA ASN A 111 5.66 15.61 7.77
C ASN A 111 6.41 15.19 9.05
N ASP A 112 7.58 15.78 9.27
CA ASP A 112 8.46 15.55 10.43
C ASP A 112 7.93 16.13 11.75
N CYS A 113 6.99 17.06 11.70
CA CYS A 113 6.25 17.56 12.86
C CYS A 113 5.01 16.71 13.22
N GLY A 114 4.75 15.62 12.49
CA GLY A 114 3.59 14.75 12.70
C GLY A 114 2.26 15.32 12.15
N GLY A 115 2.31 16.34 11.30
CA GLY A 115 1.15 16.86 10.58
C GLY A 115 0.86 16.07 9.30
N ILE A 116 -0.42 15.97 8.93
CA ILE A 116 -0.86 15.33 7.69
C ILE A 116 -1.34 16.39 6.71
N LEU A 117 -0.78 16.37 5.50
CA LEU A 117 -1.27 17.11 4.35
C LEU A 117 -1.97 16.15 3.38
N ALA A 118 -3.05 16.61 2.76
CA ALA A 118 -3.89 15.80 1.88
C ALA A 118 -4.26 16.55 0.60
N CYS A 119 -4.27 15.85 -0.54
CA CYS A 119 -4.79 16.37 -1.81
C CYS A 119 -5.51 15.27 -2.59
N GLY A 120 -6.26 15.65 -3.61
CA GLY A 120 -7.08 14.76 -4.43
C GLY A 120 -8.56 14.79 -4.08
N SER A 121 -9.22 13.66 -4.28
CA SER A 121 -10.66 13.49 -4.09
C SER A 121 -11.06 13.50 -2.61
N ASN A 122 -12.14 14.20 -2.28
CA ASN A 122 -12.79 14.16 -0.97
C ASN A 122 -14.27 13.74 -1.07
N ALA A 123 -14.68 13.12 -2.18
CA ALA A 123 -16.06 12.72 -2.43
C ALA A 123 -16.64 11.76 -1.37
N TYR A 124 -15.77 11.05 -0.64
CA TYR A 124 -16.13 10.17 0.47
C TYR A 124 -15.62 10.69 1.81
N GLY A 125 -15.07 11.90 1.87
CA GLY A 125 -14.42 12.46 3.06
C GLY A 125 -13.01 11.90 3.31
N GLN A 126 -12.35 11.30 2.32
CA GLN A 126 -11.07 10.60 2.50
C GLN A 126 -9.86 11.53 2.72
N LEU A 127 -9.99 12.83 2.45
CA LEU A 127 -8.96 13.82 2.83
C LEU A 127 -9.04 14.20 4.31
N GLY A 128 -10.23 14.12 4.93
CA GLY A 128 -10.39 14.45 6.35
C GLY A 128 -10.51 15.95 6.66
N VAL A 129 -10.67 16.79 5.63
CA VAL A 129 -10.69 18.27 5.70
C VAL A 129 -12.11 18.86 5.77
N GLY A 130 -13.11 18.04 6.11
CA GLY A 130 -14.51 18.44 6.22
C GLY A 130 -15.31 18.33 4.91
N PRO A 131 -16.64 18.54 4.97
CA PRO A 131 -17.56 18.23 3.87
C PRO A 131 -17.62 19.29 2.76
N ASN A 132 -17.09 20.50 2.99
CA ASN A 132 -17.20 21.61 2.04
C ASN A 132 -16.16 21.54 0.90
N VAL A 133 -15.17 20.65 1.03
CA VAL A 133 -14.17 20.38 0.00
C VAL A 133 -14.58 19.12 -0.75
N SER A 134 -14.80 19.21 -2.06
CA SER A 134 -15.10 18.03 -2.89
C SER A 134 -13.84 17.32 -3.38
N HIS A 135 -12.81 18.11 -3.68
CA HIS A 135 -11.46 17.69 -4.05
C HIS A 135 -10.52 18.90 -3.93
N SER A 136 -9.20 18.69 -3.96
CA SER A 136 -8.20 19.76 -3.91
C SER A 136 -6.95 19.40 -4.71
N ALA A 137 -6.47 20.33 -5.53
CA ALA A 137 -5.15 20.25 -6.16
C ALA A 137 -4.05 20.93 -5.32
N GLU A 138 -4.43 21.69 -4.29
CA GLU A 138 -3.53 22.19 -3.26
C GLU A 138 -3.46 21.22 -2.09
N LEU A 139 -2.34 21.24 -1.37
CA LEU A 139 -2.12 20.43 -0.18
C LEU A 139 -2.83 21.06 1.01
N LEU A 140 -3.82 20.35 1.57
CA LEU A 140 -4.64 20.82 2.69
C LEU A 140 -4.23 20.14 4.00
N LEU A 141 -4.20 20.90 5.08
CA LEU A 141 -3.90 20.39 6.42
C LEU A 141 -5.09 19.63 7.02
N VAL A 142 -4.82 18.48 7.64
CA VAL A 142 -5.81 17.72 8.42
C VAL A 142 -5.70 18.11 9.90
N GLU A 143 -6.54 19.05 10.35
CA GLU A 143 -6.39 19.72 11.66
C GLU A 143 -6.92 18.93 12.88
N SER A 144 -7.71 17.87 12.67
CA SER A 144 -8.58 17.29 13.72
C SER A 144 -7.95 16.20 14.60
N LEU A 145 -6.65 15.93 14.48
CA LEU A 145 -5.99 14.84 15.23
C LEU A 145 -5.46 15.29 16.60
N GLY A 146 -5.12 16.57 16.77
CA GLY A 146 -4.71 17.16 18.06
C GLY A 146 -3.39 16.65 18.65
N GLU A 147 -2.75 15.65 18.04
CA GLU A 147 -1.49 15.02 18.47
C GLU A 147 -0.63 14.68 17.25
N PRO A 148 0.72 14.64 17.40
CA PRO A 148 1.62 14.25 16.31
C PRO A 148 1.33 12.84 15.79
N VAL A 149 1.31 12.69 14.47
CA VAL A 149 1.09 11.41 13.77
C VAL A 149 2.41 10.73 13.47
N VAL A 150 2.47 9.41 13.69
CA VAL A 150 3.65 8.58 13.43
C VAL A 150 3.47 7.62 12.25
N SER A 151 2.22 7.31 11.88
CA SER A 151 1.93 6.47 10.73
C SER A 151 0.62 6.84 10.07
N VAL A 152 0.63 6.93 8.74
CA VAL A 152 -0.57 7.10 7.89
C VAL A 152 -0.75 5.91 6.95
N ALA A 153 -2.00 5.67 6.53
CA ALA A 153 -2.34 4.75 5.44
C ALA A 153 -3.54 5.28 4.63
N ALA A 154 -3.52 5.02 3.33
CA ALA A 154 -4.59 5.37 2.41
C ALA A 154 -5.15 4.09 1.77
N GLY A 155 -6.45 3.89 1.89
CA GLY A 155 -7.17 2.84 1.20
C GLY A 155 -7.83 3.36 -0.08
N LEU A 156 -8.81 2.63 -0.62
CA LEU A 156 -9.56 3.07 -1.81
C LEU A 156 -10.23 4.44 -1.60
N ARG A 157 -11.00 4.60 -0.52
CA ARG A 157 -11.82 5.79 -0.22
C ARG A 157 -11.89 6.09 1.28
N HIS A 158 -10.84 5.73 2.00
CA HIS A 158 -10.71 5.93 3.44
C HIS A 158 -9.23 6.04 3.81
N SER A 159 -8.99 6.57 5.00
CA SER A 159 -7.68 6.93 5.50
C SER A 159 -7.56 6.54 6.96
N LEU A 160 -6.34 6.19 7.36
CA LEU A 160 -5.99 5.84 8.73
C LEU A 160 -4.79 6.66 9.19
N ALA A 161 -4.76 7.01 10.47
CA ALA A 161 -3.59 7.55 11.14
C ALA A 161 -3.38 6.89 12.49
N VAL A 162 -2.13 6.85 12.93
CA VAL A 162 -1.72 6.52 14.30
C VAL A 162 -0.95 7.69 14.87
N THR A 163 -1.37 8.18 16.04
CA THR A 163 -0.65 9.22 16.79
C THR A 163 0.51 8.65 17.58
N ASP A 164 1.43 9.50 18.03
CA ASP A 164 2.55 9.13 18.90
C ASP A 164 2.10 8.47 20.22
N SER A 165 0.92 8.84 20.72
CA SER A 165 0.25 8.24 21.88
C SER A 165 -0.33 6.85 21.61
N GLY A 166 -0.27 6.37 20.36
CA GLY A 166 -0.75 5.04 19.95
C GLY A 166 -2.25 4.98 19.61
N ARG A 167 -2.94 6.13 19.54
CA ARG A 167 -4.36 6.19 19.15
C ARG A 167 -4.52 6.05 17.65
N VAL A 168 -5.53 5.29 17.23
CA VAL A 168 -5.82 5.06 15.82
C VAL A 168 -7.04 5.86 15.41
N TYR A 169 -6.90 6.66 14.35
CA TYR A 169 -7.97 7.43 13.76
C TYR A 169 -8.30 6.89 12.38
N GLN A 170 -9.59 7.00 12.02
CA GLN A 170 -10.10 6.66 10.70
C GLN A 170 -11.01 7.76 10.19
N TRP A 171 -10.95 8.00 8.88
CA TRP A 171 -11.91 8.83 8.17
C TRP A 171 -12.09 8.37 6.73
N GLY A 172 -13.09 8.93 6.06
CA GLY A 172 -13.54 8.51 4.75
C GLY A 172 -14.54 7.35 4.85
N SER A 173 -15.61 7.46 4.06
CA SER A 173 -16.76 6.56 4.06
C SER A 173 -16.61 5.37 3.10
N GLY A 174 -15.39 5.05 2.66
CA GLY A 174 -15.12 3.95 1.73
C GLY A 174 -15.59 2.57 2.21
N LEU A 175 -15.66 2.34 3.52
CA LEU A 175 -16.14 1.08 4.11
C LEU A 175 -17.65 1.09 4.36
N TYR A 176 -18.33 2.25 4.31
CA TYR A 176 -19.72 2.41 4.75
C TYR A 176 -20.69 1.49 4.01
N THR A 177 -20.59 1.40 2.68
CA THR A 177 -21.51 0.56 1.89
C THR A 177 -21.30 -0.94 2.16
N HIS A 178 -20.06 -1.36 2.44
CA HIS A 178 -19.75 -2.73 2.83
C HIS A 178 -20.29 -3.04 4.22
N ALA A 179 -20.10 -2.11 5.18
CA ALA A 179 -20.60 -2.21 6.53
C ALA A 179 -22.14 -2.24 6.57
N LYS A 180 -22.80 -1.31 5.88
CA LYS A 180 -24.27 -1.20 5.85
C LYS A 180 -24.92 -2.49 5.37
N ARG A 181 -24.40 -3.09 4.30
CA ARG A 181 -24.92 -4.36 3.77
C ARG A 181 -24.69 -5.53 4.73
N ALA A 182 -23.53 -5.60 5.39
CA ALA A 182 -23.17 -6.73 6.24
C ALA A 182 -23.78 -6.66 7.65
N LEU A 183 -24.02 -5.45 8.16
CA LEU A 183 -24.52 -5.23 9.53
C LEU A 183 -26.04 -5.10 9.61
N SER A 184 -26.73 -4.81 8.49
CA SER A 184 -28.18 -4.60 8.46
C SER A 184 -28.95 -5.69 9.22
N PRO A 185 -29.87 -5.33 10.14
CA PRO A 185 -30.39 -3.98 10.42
C PRO A 185 -29.59 -3.16 11.46
N ARG A 186 -28.46 -3.66 11.98
CA ARG A 186 -27.66 -2.96 12.99
C ARG A 186 -27.05 -1.66 12.44
N PRO A 187 -26.95 -0.60 13.26
CA PRO A 187 -26.34 0.64 12.84
C PRO A 187 -24.85 0.46 12.51
N VAL A 188 -24.38 1.21 11.50
CA VAL A 188 -22.95 1.24 11.14
C VAL A 188 -22.19 2.14 12.12
N PRO A 189 -21.09 1.66 12.73
CA PRO A 189 -20.24 2.48 13.61
C PRO A 189 -19.79 3.79 12.99
N ALA A 190 -19.68 4.84 13.82
CA ALA A 190 -19.37 6.20 13.38
C ALA A 190 -18.03 6.30 12.61
N HIS A 191 -17.00 5.59 13.06
CA HIS A 191 -15.67 5.60 12.44
C HIS A 191 -15.66 5.05 11.00
N LEU A 192 -16.64 4.25 10.59
CA LEU A 192 -16.75 3.72 9.22
C LEU A 192 -17.47 4.65 8.25
N ARG A 193 -18.07 5.74 8.75
CA ARG A 193 -18.84 6.70 7.94
C ARG A 193 -18.40 8.15 8.10
N SER A 194 -17.43 8.43 8.98
CA SER A 194 -16.95 9.77 9.26
C SER A 194 -16.21 10.36 8.06
N THR A 195 -16.42 11.65 7.79
CA THR A 195 -15.70 12.42 6.75
C THR A 195 -14.55 13.25 7.32
N VAL A 196 -14.34 13.16 8.64
CA VAL A 196 -13.24 13.77 9.38
C VAL A 196 -12.61 12.71 10.30
N PRO A 197 -11.32 12.83 10.65
CA PRO A 197 -10.66 11.95 11.62
C PRO A 197 -11.51 11.71 12.87
N VAL A 198 -11.76 10.44 13.17
CA VAL A 198 -12.39 10.01 14.43
C VAL A 198 -11.71 8.77 14.97
N LEU A 199 -11.68 8.66 16.29
CA LEU A 199 -11.05 7.56 17.00
C LEU A 199 -11.70 6.22 16.63
N VAL A 200 -10.86 5.22 16.35
CA VAL A 200 -11.28 3.84 16.12
C VAL A 200 -11.44 3.15 17.49
N PRO A 201 -12.65 2.68 17.85
CA PRO A 201 -12.89 2.14 19.17
C PRO A 201 -12.18 0.79 19.37
N GLY A 202 -11.77 0.50 20.61
CA GLY A 202 -11.22 -0.80 21.00
C GLY A 202 -9.72 -0.94 20.80
N LEU A 203 -9.02 0.13 20.41
CA LEU A 203 -7.57 0.21 20.34
C LEU A 203 -6.96 1.14 21.40
N ASP A 204 -7.78 1.76 22.25
CA ASP A 204 -7.37 2.83 23.19
C ASP A 204 -6.35 2.37 24.25
N GLN A 205 -6.33 1.07 24.56
CA GLN A 205 -5.41 0.45 25.52
C GLN A 205 -4.26 -0.29 24.82
N LYS A 206 -4.02 -0.01 23.53
CA LYS A 206 -3.00 -0.65 22.71
C LYS A 206 -2.03 0.41 22.19
N THR A 207 -0.74 0.12 22.29
CA THR A 207 0.32 0.97 21.75
C THR A 207 0.45 0.72 20.24
N SER A 208 -0.49 1.24 19.46
CA SER A 208 -0.44 1.12 18.00
C SER A 208 0.75 1.90 17.45
N HIS A 209 1.45 1.37 16.43
CA HIS A 209 2.58 2.10 15.82
C HIS A 209 2.52 2.14 14.29
N ARG A 210 1.75 1.24 13.64
CA ARG A 210 1.64 1.19 12.18
C ARG A 210 0.24 0.81 11.75
N VAL A 211 -0.22 1.44 10.68
CA VAL A 211 -1.47 1.11 9.99
C VAL A 211 -1.21 0.86 8.52
N THR A 212 -2.01 -0.02 7.92
CA THR A 212 -2.13 -0.20 6.47
C THR A 212 -3.59 -0.36 6.08
N ALA A 213 -3.90 -0.05 4.82
CA ALA A 213 -5.26 -0.07 4.31
C ALA A 213 -5.28 -0.70 2.92
N GLY A 214 -6.34 -1.44 2.61
CA GLY A 214 -6.61 -1.93 1.26
C GLY A 214 -7.85 -1.27 0.66
N SER A 215 -8.55 -1.99 -0.22
CA SER A 215 -9.76 -1.47 -0.87
C SER A 215 -10.93 -1.23 0.09
N ALA A 216 -11.10 -2.14 1.06
CA ALA A 216 -12.19 -2.08 2.03
C ALA A 216 -11.81 -2.82 3.31
N HIS A 217 -10.53 -2.84 3.68
CA HIS A 217 -10.05 -3.41 4.93
C HIS A 217 -8.92 -2.57 5.50
N CYS A 218 -8.75 -2.69 6.81
CA CYS A 218 -7.78 -1.96 7.60
C CYS A 218 -6.96 -2.94 8.44
N VAL A 219 -5.70 -2.60 8.65
CA VAL A 219 -4.76 -3.35 9.47
C VAL A 219 -4.09 -2.37 10.44
N CYS A 220 -4.00 -2.75 11.70
CA CYS A 220 -3.20 -2.06 12.71
C CYS A 220 -2.20 -3.06 13.31
N LEU A 221 -0.96 -2.60 13.49
CA LEU A 221 0.11 -3.31 14.18
C LEU A 221 0.48 -2.56 15.46
N THR A 222 0.47 -3.27 16.59
CA THR A 222 0.84 -2.74 17.90
C THR A 222 2.32 -2.96 18.21
N GLY A 223 2.85 -2.21 19.18
CA GLY A 223 4.23 -2.35 19.68
C GLY A 223 4.50 -3.72 20.33
N ASP A 224 3.46 -4.41 20.76
CA ASP A 224 3.55 -5.77 21.29
C ASP A 224 3.64 -6.85 20.20
N GLY A 225 3.55 -6.44 18.93
CA GLY A 225 3.57 -7.32 17.76
C GLY A 225 2.24 -7.99 17.46
N ASP A 226 1.11 -7.42 17.92
CA ASP A 226 -0.23 -7.91 17.62
C ASP A 226 -0.84 -7.22 16.41
N LEU A 227 -1.49 -8.00 15.55
CA LEU A 227 -2.24 -7.49 14.41
C LEU A 227 -3.73 -7.41 14.72
N PHE A 228 -4.33 -6.27 14.37
CA PHE A 228 -5.77 -6.07 14.42
C PHE A 228 -6.30 -5.79 13.01
N LEU A 229 -7.40 -6.46 12.66
CA LEU A 229 -8.03 -6.37 11.34
C LEU A 229 -9.48 -5.91 11.48
N TRP A 230 -9.93 -5.04 10.57
CA TRP A 230 -11.35 -4.71 10.43
C TRP A 230 -11.72 -4.33 8.99
N GLY A 231 -13.02 -4.28 8.71
CA GLY A 231 -13.58 -3.96 7.40
C GLY A 231 -14.22 -5.17 6.71
N SER A 232 -14.18 -5.20 5.39
CA SER A 232 -14.75 -6.27 4.57
C SER A 232 -13.86 -7.50 4.59
N ASN A 233 -14.47 -8.69 4.55
CA ASN A 233 -13.79 -9.98 4.48
C ASN A 233 -14.17 -10.81 3.22
N LYS A 234 -14.64 -10.16 2.15
CA LYS A 234 -15.15 -10.85 0.95
C LYS A 234 -14.16 -11.82 0.29
N ARG A 235 -12.85 -11.63 0.48
CA ARG A 235 -11.79 -12.49 -0.07
C ARG A 235 -10.94 -13.16 1.02
N GLY A 236 -11.40 -13.19 2.27
CA GLY A 236 -10.66 -13.81 3.37
C GLY A 236 -9.56 -12.96 3.99
N GLN A 237 -9.43 -11.68 3.63
CA GLN A 237 -8.39 -10.79 4.15
C GLN A 237 -8.42 -10.58 5.68
N LEU A 238 -9.49 -10.97 6.39
CA LEU A 238 -9.63 -10.79 7.85
C LEU A 238 -9.51 -12.10 8.66
N THR A 239 -9.04 -13.20 8.04
CA THR A 239 -8.75 -14.52 8.68
C THR A 239 -9.94 -15.26 9.33
N GLY A 240 -11.11 -14.64 9.49
CA GLY A 240 -12.33 -15.24 10.05
C GLY A 240 -13.39 -15.62 9.01
N THR A 241 -14.54 -16.09 9.47
CA THR A 241 -15.72 -16.44 8.64
C THR A 241 -16.68 -15.28 8.42
N GLU A 242 -16.68 -14.30 9.32
CA GLU A 242 -17.58 -13.15 9.25
C GLU A 242 -17.34 -12.35 7.97
N PRO A 243 -18.39 -11.94 7.23
CA PRO A 243 -18.25 -11.21 5.97
C PRO A 243 -17.71 -9.78 6.15
N PHE A 244 -17.84 -9.25 7.37
CA PHE A 244 -17.39 -7.91 7.74
C PHE A 244 -17.09 -7.84 9.24
N LEU A 245 -15.97 -7.24 9.61
CA LEU A 245 -15.62 -6.94 10.99
C LEU A 245 -15.78 -5.44 11.22
N SER A 246 -16.73 -5.04 12.06
CA SER A 246 -17.04 -3.63 12.31
C SER A 246 -16.16 -2.95 13.34
N THR A 247 -15.32 -3.72 14.02
CA THR A 247 -14.37 -3.26 15.03
C THR A 247 -13.04 -4.00 14.85
N PRO A 248 -11.92 -3.39 15.26
CA PRO A 248 -10.62 -4.05 15.26
C PRO A 248 -10.67 -5.40 15.97
N THR A 249 -10.28 -6.46 15.28
CA THR A 249 -10.29 -7.82 15.80
C THR A 249 -8.87 -8.38 15.76
N PRO A 250 -8.34 -8.92 16.88
CA PRO A 250 -6.98 -9.43 16.94
C PRO A 250 -6.83 -10.71 16.10
N VAL A 251 -5.73 -10.80 15.34
CA VAL A 251 -5.31 -12.02 14.66
C VAL A 251 -4.62 -12.93 15.66
N LYS A 252 -5.03 -14.20 15.71
CA LYS A 252 -4.38 -15.18 16.58
C LYS A 252 -2.94 -15.41 16.12
N ARG A 253 -1.96 -15.22 17.01
CA ARG A 253 -0.54 -15.50 16.72
C ARG A 253 -0.28 -16.92 16.24
N SER A 254 -1.09 -17.90 16.65
CA SER A 254 -1.01 -19.28 16.17
C SER A 254 -1.16 -19.41 14.64
N LEU A 255 -1.85 -18.46 13.98
CA LEU A 255 -1.94 -18.40 12.51
C LEU A 255 -0.65 -17.89 11.86
N LEU A 256 0.22 -17.24 12.64
CA LEU A 256 1.49 -16.64 12.21
C LEU A 256 2.67 -17.38 12.86
N GLY A 257 2.52 -18.69 13.09
CA GLY A 257 3.57 -19.53 13.69
C GLY A 257 3.81 -19.32 15.18
N GLY A 258 2.91 -18.64 15.89
CA GLY A 258 3.03 -18.32 17.31
C GLY A 258 3.88 -17.09 17.62
N GLU A 259 4.32 -16.36 16.59
CA GLU A 259 5.29 -15.27 16.73
C GLU A 259 4.63 -13.89 16.75
N LYS A 260 5.39 -12.91 17.24
CA LYS A 260 5.08 -11.49 17.11
C LYS A 260 5.33 -11.02 15.68
N VAL A 261 4.54 -10.04 15.27
CA VAL A 261 4.65 -9.41 13.96
C VAL A 261 5.54 -8.16 14.05
N ALA A 262 6.53 -8.07 13.17
CA ALA A 262 7.43 -6.93 13.03
C ALA A 262 6.97 -5.96 11.91
N GLY A 263 6.24 -6.46 10.91
CA GLY A 263 5.77 -5.65 9.78
C GLY A 263 4.47 -6.16 9.17
N ALA A 264 3.68 -5.25 8.61
CA ALA A 264 2.44 -5.58 7.91
C ALA A 264 2.21 -4.63 6.72
N TRP A 265 1.61 -5.19 5.67
CA TRP A 265 1.31 -4.53 4.40
C TRP A 265 -0.03 -4.99 3.85
N SER A 266 -0.79 -4.06 3.29
CA SER A 266 -2.05 -4.34 2.63
C SER A 266 -1.92 -4.15 1.13
N GLY A 267 -2.34 -5.16 0.38
CA GLY A 267 -2.70 -4.99 -1.02
C GLY A 267 -4.15 -4.56 -1.16
N TRP A 268 -4.67 -4.63 -2.38
CA TRP A 268 -6.08 -4.25 -2.63
C TRP A 268 -7.06 -5.13 -1.85
N THR A 269 -6.82 -6.44 -1.82
CA THR A 269 -7.72 -7.46 -1.25
C THR A 269 -6.96 -8.60 -0.54
N HIS A 270 -5.71 -8.34 -0.16
CA HIS A 270 -4.87 -9.32 0.52
C HIS A 270 -3.93 -8.61 1.49
N VAL A 271 -3.36 -9.37 2.42
CA VAL A 271 -2.48 -8.87 3.48
C VAL A 271 -1.20 -9.70 3.49
N ALA A 272 -0.08 -9.03 3.74
CA ALA A 272 1.20 -9.66 4.06
C ALA A 272 1.63 -9.22 5.46
N ALA A 273 2.15 -10.15 6.25
CA ALA A 273 2.73 -9.89 7.55
C ALA A 273 4.10 -10.56 7.66
N GLN A 274 5.04 -9.86 8.29
CA GLN A 274 6.37 -10.36 8.58
C GLN A 274 6.55 -10.49 10.10
N THR A 275 6.97 -11.66 10.55
CA THR A 275 7.27 -11.96 11.96
C THR A 275 8.64 -11.43 12.37
N GLU A 276 8.90 -11.35 13.68
CA GLU A 276 10.22 -10.96 14.23
C GLU A 276 11.36 -11.88 13.77
N SER A 277 11.09 -13.16 13.47
CA SER A 277 12.10 -14.07 12.89
C SER A 277 12.29 -13.92 11.37
N GLY A 278 11.63 -12.93 10.76
CA GLY A 278 11.71 -12.64 9.34
C GLY A 278 10.87 -13.54 8.43
N ARG A 279 10.00 -14.41 8.99
CA ARG A 279 9.07 -15.22 8.19
C ARG A 279 7.93 -14.36 7.69
N VAL A 280 7.52 -14.56 6.44
CA VAL A 280 6.47 -13.79 5.76
C VAL A 280 5.24 -14.65 5.55
N PHE A 281 4.07 -14.15 5.94
CA PHE A 281 2.78 -14.78 5.79
C PHE A 281 1.89 -13.94 4.88
N THR A 282 1.18 -14.58 3.95
CA THR A 282 0.22 -13.90 3.06
C THR A 282 -1.14 -14.60 3.11
N TRP A 283 -2.22 -13.81 2.98
CA TRP A 283 -3.60 -14.31 2.90
C TRP A 283 -4.54 -13.32 2.23
N GLY A 284 -5.73 -13.79 1.87
CA GLY A 284 -6.76 -13.02 1.20
C GLY A 284 -6.95 -13.51 -0.23
N ARG A 285 -7.23 -12.60 -1.16
CA ARG A 285 -7.41 -12.97 -2.56
C ARG A 285 -6.11 -13.51 -3.17
N GLY A 286 -6.16 -14.66 -3.86
CA GLY A 286 -5.00 -15.31 -4.46
C GLY A 286 -5.11 -15.67 -5.94
N ASP A 287 -6.19 -15.25 -6.60
CA ASP A 287 -6.58 -15.72 -7.94
C ASP A 287 -5.61 -15.27 -9.07
N TYR A 288 -4.70 -14.34 -8.79
CA TYR A 288 -3.65 -13.86 -9.70
C TYR A 288 -2.25 -14.24 -9.22
N GLY A 289 -2.15 -15.13 -8.22
CA GLY A 289 -0.89 -15.51 -7.61
C GLY A 289 -0.31 -14.47 -6.65
N GLN A 290 -0.95 -13.33 -6.42
CA GLN A 290 -0.51 -12.21 -5.56
C GLN A 290 -0.06 -12.59 -4.13
N LEU A 291 -0.42 -13.78 -3.66
CA LEU A 291 0.01 -14.31 -2.38
C LEU A 291 1.43 -14.90 -2.41
N GLY A 292 2.06 -15.05 -3.57
CA GLY A 292 3.43 -15.56 -3.70
C GLY A 292 3.60 -17.03 -3.35
N ARG A 293 2.50 -17.78 -3.20
CA ARG A 293 2.48 -19.21 -2.83
C ARG A 293 1.94 -20.07 -3.97
N ARG A 294 2.44 -21.30 -4.09
CA ARG A 294 1.95 -22.28 -5.07
C ARG A 294 0.50 -22.64 -4.72
N ALA A 295 -0.39 -22.62 -5.71
CA ALA A 295 -1.73 -23.18 -5.55
C ALA A 295 -1.61 -24.68 -5.24
N SER A 296 -2.30 -25.16 -4.21
CA SER A 296 -2.33 -26.58 -3.84
C SER A 296 -3.02 -27.39 -4.95
N THR A 297 -2.23 -27.93 -5.87
CA THR A 297 -2.71 -28.93 -6.84
C THR A 297 -2.81 -30.28 -6.13
N ARG A 298 -3.88 -30.46 -5.35
CA ARG A 298 -4.37 -31.80 -4.99
C ARG A 298 -5.89 -31.83 -5.06
N GLN A 299 -6.42 -32.08 -6.25
CA GLN A 299 -7.64 -32.85 -6.39
C GLN A 299 -7.46 -33.87 -7.51
N ASN A 300 -7.53 -35.15 -7.15
CA ASN A 300 -7.82 -36.23 -8.09
C ASN A 300 -9.10 -35.87 -8.87
N PRO A 301 -9.16 -36.11 -10.19
CA PRO A 301 -10.29 -35.73 -11.03
C PRO A 301 -11.45 -36.72 -10.88
N THR A 302 -12.06 -36.82 -9.69
CA THR A 302 -13.29 -37.59 -9.48
C THR A 302 -14.12 -37.02 -8.32
N CYS A 303 -14.69 -35.82 -8.48
CA CYS A 303 -16.03 -35.48 -7.99
C CYS A 303 -16.35 -34.01 -8.33
N PRO A 304 -17.46 -33.70 -9.02
CA PRO A 304 -17.91 -32.32 -9.14
C PRO A 304 -18.63 -31.94 -7.84
N SER A 305 -17.94 -31.23 -6.94
CA SER A 305 -18.57 -30.58 -5.79
C SER A 305 -18.88 -29.11 -6.13
N PRO A 306 -20.05 -28.58 -5.74
CA PRO A 306 -20.36 -27.17 -5.95
C PRO A 306 -19.62 -26.32 -4.89
N ALA A 307 -18.90 -25.29 -5.35
CA ALA A 307 -18.41 -24.15 -4.55
C ALA A 307 -17.34 -24.42 -3.44
N GLY A 308 -16.33 -25.26 -3.70
CA GLY A 308 -15.34 -25.66 -2.68
C GLY A 308 -13.88 -25.19 -2.84
N GLY A 309 -13.53 -24.38 -3.85
CA GLY A 309 -12.14 -23.95 -4.07
C GLY A 309 -11.87 -22.53 -3.54
N ASP A 310 -11.65 -22.35 -2.24
CA ASP A 310 -11.17 -21.06 -1.69
C ASP A 310 -10.87 -21.03 -0.18
N GLN A 311 -11.06 -22.12 0.59
CA GLN A 311 -10.85 -22.07 2.05
C GLN A 311 -9.38 -21.86 2.45
N GLU A 312 -8.44 -22.45 1.71
CA GLU A 312 -7.00 -22.36 1.99
C GLU A 312 -6.42 -20.95 1.69
N ALA A 313 -7.07 -20.20 0.80
CA ALA A 313 -6.69 -18.83 0.45
C ALA A 313 -6.90 -17.83 1.61
N ARG A 314 -7.85 -18.14 2.50
CA ARG A 314 -8.36 -17.24 3.54
C ARG A 314 -7.50 -17.20 4.81
N LEU A 315 -6.66 -18.22 5.01
CA LEU A 315 -5.79 -18.29 6.19
C LEU A 315 -4.37 -17.82 5.86
N PRO A 316 -3.70 -17.16 6.82
CA PRO A 316 -2.26 -16.87 6.71
C PRO A 316 -1.50 -18.16 6.44
N ALA A 317 -0.69 -18.16 5.37
CA ALA A 317 0.31 -19.19 5.16
C ALA A 317 1.66 -18.56 4.82
N GLU A 318 2.71 -19.27 5.20
CA GLU A 318 4.08 -18.82 5.04
C GLU A 318 4.52 -18.88 3.57
N VAL A 319 5.22 -17.85 3.13
CA VAL A 319 5.92 -17.79 1.85
C VAL A 319 7.40 -18.02 2.12
N ALA A 320 7.81 -19.29 2.13
CA ALA A 320 9.15 -19.70 2.54
C ALA A 320 10.29 -18.99 1.77
N GLY A 321 10.05 -18.63 0.50
CA GLY A 321 11.03 -17.92 -0.34
C GLY A 321 11.30 -16.47 0.06
N LEU A 322 10.51 -15.89 0.98
CA LEU A 322 10.63 -14.49 1.42
C LEU A 322 11.21 -14.37 2.83
N ARG A 323 11.71 -15.46 3.41
CA ARG A 323 12.28 -15.43 4.76
C ARG A 323 13.53 -14.56 4.79
N GLY A 324 13.55 -13.58 5.71
CA GLY A 324 14.67 -12.64 5.86
C GLY A 324 14.64 -11.43 4.93
N ALA A 325 13.55 -11.21 4.19
CA ALA A 325 13.38 -10.01 3.38
C ALA A 325 13.46 -8.74 4.25
N THR A 326 14.34 -7.79 3.90
CA THR A 326 14.52 -6.55 4.67
C THR A 326 13.47 -5.49 4.36
N GLN A 327 12.81 -5.61 3.21
CA GLN A 327 11.65 -4.80 2.82
C GLN A 327 10.65 -5.68 2.04
N THR A 328 9.42 -5.74 2.53
CA THR A 328 8.30 -6.32 1.78
C THR A 328 7.30 -5.22 1.46
N GLY A 329 6.75 -5.26 0.25
CA GLY A 329 5.75 -4.33 -0.24
C GLY A 329 4.68 -5.12 -0.98
N VAL A 330 3.43 -4.67 -0.88
CA VAL A 330 2.31 -5.31 -1.55
C VAL A 330 1.72 -4.32 -2.53
N SER A 331 1.89 -4.58 -3.82
CA SER A 331 1.12 -3.94 -4.89
C SER A 331 0.01 -4.89 -5.36
N SER A 332 -1.05 -4.40 -6.00
CA SER A 332 -2.10 -5.26 -6.54
C SER A 332 -2.79 -4.65 -7.75
N PRO A 333 -3.19 -5.50 -8.73
CA PRO A 333 -3.99 -5.08 -9.86
C PRO A 333 -5.41 -4.71 -9.37
N GLY A 334 -5.75 -3.43 -9.45
CA GLY A 334 -7.14 -2.98 -9.34
C GLY A 334 -7.93 -3.48 -10.54
N ALA A 335 -9.21 -3.83 -10.35
CA ALA A 335 -10.10 -4.07 -11.47
C ALA A 335 -10.29 -2.76 -12.25
N GLY A 336 -9.49 -2.56 -13.30
CA GLY A 336 -9.62 -1.46 -14.26
C GLY A 336 -8.46 -0.47 -14.30
N THR A 337 -7.55 -0.44 -13.33
CA THR A 337 -6.32 0.37 -13.37
C THR A 337 -5.24 -0.32 -12.52
N ASN A 338 -4.17 -0.80 -13.16
CA ASN A 338 -3.04 -1.39 -12.44
C ASN A 338 -2.08 -0.27 -12.00
N THR A 339 -1.67 -0.30 -10.74
CA THR A 339 -0.60 0.53 -10.21
C THR A 339 0.73 0.05 -10.80
N GLY A 340 1.52 1.00 -11.31
CA GLY A 340 2.90 0.73 -11.68
C GLY A 340 3.70 0.24 -10.48
N CYS A 341 4.52 -0.78 -10.67
CA CYS A 341 5.54 -1.18 -9.70
C CYS A 341 6.75 -0.28 -9.90
N ALA A 342 7.36 0.15 -8.79
CA ALA A 342 8.53 1.01 -8.77
C ALA A 342 9.53 0.45 -7.75
N GLU A 343 10.75 0.14 -8.19
CA GLU A 343 11.82 -0.39 -7.34
C GLU A 343 13.06 0.50 -7.42
N THR A 344 13.71 0.72 -6.28
CA THR A 344 15.02 1.35 -6.19
C THR A 344 16.11 0.29 -6.09
N VAL A 345 16.91 0.15 -7.15
CA VAL A 345 18.03 -0.81 -7.16
C VAL A 345 19.33 -0.07 -6.83
N ARG A 346 20.13 -0.62 -5.92
CA ARG A 346 21.51 -0.16 -5.66
C ARG A 346 22.41 -0.76 -6.73
N ARG A 347 23.01 0.08 -7.58
CA ARG A 347 24.01 -0.37 -8.55
C ARG A 347 25.41 -0.11 -8.00
N ALA A 348 26.18 -1.17 -7.78
CA ALA A 348 27.63 -1.05 -7.59
C ALA A 348 28.28 -0.96 -8.98
N THR A 349 28.92 0.17 -9.30
CA THR A 349 29.75 0.30 -10.49
C THR A 349 31.19 -0.03 -10.13
N SER A 350 31.61 -1.28 -10.31
CA SER A 350 33.04 -1.63 -10.30
C SER A 350 33.57 -1.64 -11.74
N ALA A 351 34.61 -0.85 -11.98
CA ALA A 351 35.42 -0.96 -13.18
C ALA A 351 36.55 -1.97 -12.93
N SER A 352 36.35 -3.24 -13.31
CA SER A 352 37.41 -4.18 -13.74
C SER A 352 36.88 -5.63 -13.85
N ARG A 353 37.64 -6.46 -14.57
CA ARG A 353 37.27 -7.70 -15.27
C ARG A 353 36.93 -8.93 -14.39
N SER A 354 36.06 -9.76 -14.99
CA SER A 354 35.79 -11.21 -14.80
C SER A 354 34.98 -11.69 -13.57
N PRO A 355 34.07 -12.68 -13.73
CA PRO A 355 33.11 -13.06 -12.70
C PRO A 355 33.58 -14.28 -11.88
N SER A 356 33.45 -14.20 -10.56
CA SER A 356 33.39 -15.38 -9.67
C SER A 356 32.14 -15.25 -8.77
N PRO A 357 31.42 -16.35 -8.48
CA PRO A 357 30.13 -16.28 -7.82
C PRO A 357 30.29 -16.46 -6.31
N GLU A 358 30.38 -15.37 -5.55
CA GLU A 358 30.26 -15.45 -4.09
C GLU A 358 29.34 -14.34 -3.55
N SER A 359 28.17 -14.78 -3.09
CA SER A 359 27.34 -14.19 -2.03
C SER A 359 27.21 -12.66 -2.00
N ASP A 360 26.53 -12.09 -2.99
CA ASP A 360 25.94 -10.76 -2.85
C ASP A 360 24.64 -10.87 -2.04
N LEU A 361 24.65 -10.28 -0.84
CA LEU A 361 23.48 -10.05 0.00
C LEU A 361 22.54 -9.06 -0.71
N PHE A 362 21.63 -9.57 -1.55
CA PHE A 362 20.59 -8.78 -2.17
C PHE A 362 19.67 -8.18 -1.11
N SER A 363 19.65 -6.85 -1.01
CA SER A 363 18.55 -6.12 -0.36
C SER A 363 17.32 -6.26 -1.26
N LEU A 364 16.59 -7.36 -1.13
CA LEU A 364 15.41 -7.66 -1.92
C LEU A 364 14.25 -6.79 -1.41
N ALA A 365 13.91 -5.74 -2.14
CA ALA A 365 12.64 -5.05 -2.00
C ALA A 365 11.59 -5.92 -2.70
N VAL A 366 10.91 -6.78 -1.95
CA VAL A 366 9.89 -7.66 -2.51
C VAL A 366 8.64 -6.82 -2.74
N VAL A 367 8.54 -6.17 -3.90
CA VAL A 367 7.24 -5.83 -4.49
C VAL A 367 6.72 -7.15 -5.05
N LEU A 368 5.70 -7.74 -4.41
CA LEU A 368 5.07 -8.98 -4.89
C LEU A 368 4.40 -8.76 -6.26
N ASP A 369 5.18 -8.85 -7.33
CA ASP A 369 4.71 -9.00 -8.70
C ASP A 369 4.72 -10.50 -9.08
N ILE A 370 3.56 -11.07 -9.41
CA ILE A 370 3.48 -12.43 -9.96
C ILE A 370 3.25 -12.34 -11.46
N ARG A 371 4.17 -12.99 -12.18
CA ARG A 371 4.17 -13.26 -13.63
C ARG A 371 2.77 -13.56 -14.20
N TRP A 372 2.44 -12.93 -15.32
CA TRP A 372 1.30 -13.29 -16.15
C TRP A 372 1.61 -14.53 -17.00
N GLN A 373 0.89 -15.63 -16.80
CA GLN A 373 0.64 -16.60 -17.87
C GLN A 373 -0.67 -16.22 -18.56
N ARG A 374 -0.61 -15.95 -19.87
CA ARG A 374 -1.80 -15.74 -20.71
C ARG A 374 -2.72 -16.96 -20.57
N ALA A 375 -3.99 -16.73 -20.25
CA ALA A 375 -5.02 -17.73 -20.50
C ALA A 375 -5.06 -18.02 -22.01
N PRO A 376 -5.17 -19.29 -22.44
CA PRO A 376 -5.24 -19.62 -23.86
C PRO A 376 -6.50 -19.00 -24.46
N GLN A 377 -6.34 -18.26 -25.55
CA GLN A 377 -7.48 -17.80 -26.34
C GLN A 377 -8.23 -19.03 -26.85
N ARG A 378 -9.55 -19.08 -26.61
CA ARG A 378 -10.38 -20.08 -27.29
C ARG A 378 -10.40 -19.72 -28.78
N PRO A 379 -10.13 -20.67 -29.69
CA PRO A 379 -10.33 -20.45 -31.11
C PRO A 379 -11.83 -20.22 -31.37
N THR A 380 -12.09 -19.33 -32.33
CA THR A 380 -13.40 -18.85 -32.79
C THR A 380 -14.35 -19.94 -33.22
#